data_AF-A0A4V1S897-F1
#
_entry.id   AF-A0A4V1S897-F1
#
_cell.length_a   1.000
_cell.length_b   1.000
_cell.length_c   1.000
_cell.angle_alpha   90.00
_cell.angle_beta   90.00
_cell.angle_gamma   90.00
#
_symmetry.space_group_name_H-M   'P 1'
#
loop_
_entity.id
_entity.type
_entity.pdbx_description
1 polymer ?
#
loop_
_entity_poly.entity_id
_entity_poly.type
_entity_poly.pdbx_seq_one_letter_code
_entity_poly.pdbx_strand_id
1 'polypeptide(L)'
;MVEERVAAEIRRERENAIGAESIRGLWPQALRDLKAMGLTPEQILEVLEDVQVEPVLTAHPTEAKRSSIRERHRAIYVEMVRNEFPKYTERERRRIRERVVTTLETLWRTAEIHLVRPDITSELRNALHYLRDLFPSAINRLDLHFTEAWRDAGLPLEILRSAGNIPRLSFGTWIGGDRDGHPLVTPDVTAQTLRELRYSAFKLLERELVELSSQLTLSRYLTPVPGELQDRIDHLAKTVDAPEAVKDVLHRHEEEPWRQLALVMSLRLREQIKGKRGYRNTACLIDDLNLLSRTLAGAGCHMIEEDAIRPIRHKLEMFGFHLATLDIRQNSEFHDKAISQLLSAAGVTDGENYSEWPEEKRLAFLNEELKSTRPFLHDDLRVGTEADDVLDTYRVLVRHRKDWGTHGLGALIVSMTRQLSDLLGVYLLAREAGLMDLTP
;
A
#
# COMPACT_ATOMS: atom_id res chain seq x y z
N MET A 1 13.04 -2.90 -21.80
CA MET A 1 12.03 -2.86 -22.89
C MET A 1 12.11 -4.05 -23.83
N VAL A 2 13.07 -4.13 -24.78
CA VAL A 2 13.16 -5.27 -25.72
C VAL A 2 13.42 -6.58 -24.95
N GLU A 3 14.39 -6.56 -24.02
CA GLU A 3 14.69 -7.70 -23.16
C GLU A 3 13.48 -8.16 -22.34
N GLU A 4 12.80 -7.24 -21.66
CA GLU A 4 11.58 -7.55 -20.88
C GLU A 4 10.49 -8.19 -21.74
N ARG A 5 10.31 -7.70 -22.98
CA ARG A 5 9.35 -8.25 -23.95
C ARG A 5 9.76 -9.65 -24.40
N VAL A 6 11.00 -9.84 -24.84
CA VAL A 6 11.53 -11.14 -25.28
C VAL A 6 11.45 -12.15 -24.13
N ALA A 7 11.76 -11.74 -22.90
CA ALA A 7 11.61 -12.59 -21.72
C ALA A 7 10.15 -12.99 -21.43
N ALA A 8 9.18 -12.14 -21.76
CA ALA A 8 7.76 -12.46 -21.64
C ALA A 8 7.29 -13.40 -22.78
N GLU A 9 7.78 -13.18 -24.01
CA GLU A 9 7.50 -14.02 -25.18
C GLU A 9 8.06 -15.44 -24.99
N ILE A 10 9.33 -15.57 -24.62
CA ILE A 10 9.97 -16.85 -24.32
C ILE A 10 9.21 -17.61 -23.22
N ARG A 11 8.71 -16.90 -22.20
CA ARG A 11 7.88 -17.53 -21.15
C ARG A 11 6.60 -18.13 -21.73
N ARG A 12 5.90 -17.40 -22.59
CA ARG A 12 4.67 -17.89 -23.25
C ARG A 12 4.95 -19.04 -24.20
N GLU A 13 6.00 -18.95 -25.01
CA GLU A 13 6.38 -20.04 -25.93
C GLU A 13 6.72 -21.31 -25.16
N ARG A 14 7.49 -21.18 -24.08
CA ARG A 14 7.87 -22.31 -23.24
C ARG A 14 6.68 -22.91 -22.50
N GLU A 15 5.76 -22.09 -22.01
CA GLU A 15 4.51 -22.55 -21.40
C GLU A 15 3.63 -23.29 -22.40
N ASN A 16 3.48 -22.77 -23.63
CA ASN A 16 2.74 -23.45 -24.70
C ASN A 16 3.39 -24.78 -25.11
N ALA A 17 4.72 -24.85 -25.14
CA ALA A 17 5.44 -26.02 -25.62
C ALA A 17 5.63 -27.13 -24.58
N ILE A 18 5.84 -26.77 -23.30
CA ILE A 18 6.29 -27.69 -22.23
C ILE A 18 5.37 -27.60 -21.00
N GLY A 19 4.41 -26.67 -20.96
CA GLY A 19 3.48 -26.46 -19.86
C GLY A 19 3.95 -25.40 -18.85
N ALA A 20 2.99 -24.87 -18.08
CA ALA A 20 3.20 -23.76 -17.14
C ALA A 20 4.17 -24.10 -16.00
N GLU A 21 4.20 -25.36 -15.55
CA GLU A 21 5.10 -25.84 -14.50
C GLU A 21 6.59 -25.79 -14.90
N SER A 22 6.88 -25.63 -16.19
CA SER A 22 8.25 -25.53 -16.70
C SER A 22 8.88 -24.14 -16.48
N ILE A 23 8.07 -23.13 -16.15
CA ILE A 23 8.51 -21.75 -15.92
C ILE A 23 8.96 -21.60 -14.47
N ARG A 24 10.22 -21.21 -14.28
CA ARG A 24 10.81 -21.13 -12.94
C ARG A 24 10.28 -19.94 -12.14
N GLY A 25 10.00 -20.17 -10.86
CA GLY A 25 9.61 -19.12 -9.91
C GLY A 25 8.17 -18.64 -10.04
N LEU A 26 7.29 -19.39 -10.73
CA LEU A 26 5.86 -19.11 -10.80
C LEU A 26 5.05 -20.15 -10.00
N TRP A 27 3.81 -19.80 -9.68
CA TRP A 27 2.89 -20.64 -8.91
C TRP A 27 2.74 -22.09 -9.43
N PRO A 28 2.64 -22.36 -10.75
CA PRO A 28 2.53 -23.73 -11.24
C PRO A 28 3.72 -24.61 -10.82
N GLN A 29 4.94 -24.09 -10.90
CA GLN A 29 6.12 -24.82 -10.41
C GLN A 29 6.03 -25.03 -8.89
N ALA A 30 5.76 -23.97 -8.13
CA ALA A 30 5.75 -24.04 -6.67
C ALA A 30 4.73 -25.08 -6.16
N LEU A 31 3.51 -25.07 -6.72
CA LEU A 31 2.46 -26.03 -6.37
C LEU A 31 2.81 -27.45 -6.78
N ARG A 32 3.42 -27.67 -7.95
CA ARG A 32 3.94 -28.99 -8.33
C ARG A 32 4.96 -29.50 -7.32
N ASP A 33 5.92 -28.65 -6.94
CA ASP A 33 6.99 -29.03 -6.02
C ASP A 33 6.43 -29.33 -4.61
N LEU A 34 5.45 -28.55 -4.12
CA LEU A 34 4.73 -28.82 -2.86
C LEU A 34 3.94 -30.14 -2.90
N LYS A 35 3.26 -30.43 -4.03
CA LYS A 35 2.58 -31.71 -4.23
C LYS A 35 3.55 -32.88 -4.29
N ALA A 36 4.73 -32.70 -4.89
CA ALA A 36 5.77 -33.73 -4.94
C ALA A 36 6.33 -34.05 -3.54
N MET A 37 6.25 -33.12 -2.59
CA MET A 37 6.54 -33.35 -1.18
C MET A 37 5.41 -34.09 -0.43
N GLY A 38 4.28 -34.35 -1.08
CA GLY A 38 3.13 -35.07 -0.50
C GLY A 38 2.20 -34.20 0.34
N LEU A 39 2.29 -32.87 0.24
CA LEU A 39 1.42 -31.97 0.99
C LEU A 39 -0.02 -32.00 0.46
N THR A 40 -0.99 -32.04 1.37
CA THR A 40 -2.41 -31.93 1.03
C THR A 40 -2.78 -30.45 0.74
N PRO A 41 -3.91 -30.17 0.06
CA PRO A 41 -4.36 -28.80 -0.16
C PRO A 41 -4.46 -27.99 1.14
N GLU A 42 -4.96 -28.60 2.21
CA GLU A 42 -5.13 -27.96 3.53
C GLU A 42 -3.77 -27.60 4.15
N GLN A 43 -2.80 -28.51 4.07
CA GLN A 43 -1.44 -28.25 4.57
C GLN A 43 -0.73 -27.15 3.78
N ILE A 44 -0.97 -27.06 2.46
CA ILE A 44 -0.43 -25.96 1.64
C ILE A 44 -1.00 -24.62 2.11
N LEU A 45 -2.31 -24.56 2.37
CA LEU A 45 -2.96 -23.33 2.81
C LEU A 45 -2.55 -22.92 4.23
N GLU A 46 -2.38 -23.89 5.14
CA GLU A 46 -1.84 -23.64 6.49
C GLU A 46 -0.46 -22.98 6.44
N VAL A 47 0.44 -23.48 5.57
CA VAL A 47 1.76 -22.86 5.37
C VAL A 47 1.63 -21.45 4.77
N LEU A 48 0.71 -21.24 3.83
CA LEU A 48 0.52 -19.93 3.19
C LEU A 48 -0.12 -18.90 4.12
N GLU A 49 -0.85 -19.33 5.15
CA GLU A 49 -1.43 -18.44 6.15
C GLU A 49 -0.35 -17.74 6.99
N ASP A 50 0.77 -18.43 7.26
CA ASP A 50 1.93 -17.89 7.97
C ASP A 50 2.84 -17.00 7.11
N VAL A 51 2.61 -16.97 5.78
CA VAL A 51 3.44 -16.18 4.86
C VAL A 51 2.88 -14.76 4.74
N GLN A 52 3.70 -13.80 5.18
CA GLN A 52 3.49 -12.38 4.93
C GLN A 52 4.64 -11.82 4.07
N VAL A 53 4.28 -11.12 3.00
CA VAL A 53 5.22 -10.42 2.13
C VAL A 53 4.95 -8.91 2.23
N GLU A 54 5.98 -8.12 2.49
CA GLU A 54 5.88 -6.65 2.55
C GLU A 54 7.00 -6.00 1.72
N PRO A 55 6.74 -5.65 0.45
CA PRO A 55 7.69 -4.88 -0.34
C PRO A 55 7.74 -3.43 0.16
N VAL A 56 8.94 -2.98 0.56
CA VAL A 56 9.16 -1.61 1.04
C VAL A 56 9.77 -0.75 -0.05
N LEU A 57 9.06 0.31 -0.44
CA LEU A 57 9.48 1.22 -1.50
C LEU A 57 10.51 2.22 -0.96
N THR A 58 11.65 2.32 -1.63
CA THR A 58 12.70 3.28 -1.30
C THR A 58 12.81 4.36 -2.38
N ALA A 59 13.36 5.51 -2.01
CA ALA A 59 13.80 6.51 -2.97
C ALA A 59 14.89 5.92 -3.90
N HIS A 60 14.89 6.33 -5.17
CA HIS A 60 15.94 5.91 -6.10
C HIS A 60 17.08 6.94 -6.06
N PRO A 61 18.31 6.57 -5.65
CA PRO A 61 19.35 7.53 -5.28
C PRO A 61 19.88 8.39 -6.44
N THR A 62 19.79 7.92 -7.69
CA THR A 62 20.49 8.56 -8.84
C THR A 62 19.72 8.62 -10.16
N GLU A 63 18.51 8.09 -10.26
CA GLU A 63 17.82 7.96 -11.56
C GLU A 63 16.29 7.98 -11.42
N ALA A 64 15.72 9.13 -11.09
CA ALA A 64 14.29 9.30 -11.30
C ALA A 64 14.04 9.64 -12.78
N LYS A 65 13.72 8.62 -13.57
CA LYS A 65 13.12 8.85 -14.88
C LYS A 65 11.83 9.65 -14.69
N ARG A 66 11.82 10.88 -15.22
CA ARG A 66 10.63 11.76 -15.22
C ARG A 66 9.42 10.97 -15.73
N SER A 67 8.23 11.31 -15.24
CA SER A 67 6.97 10.72 -15.71
C SER A 67 6.86 10.76 -17.24
N SER A 68 7.27 11.87 -17.86
CA SER A 68 7.30 12.03 -19.32
C SER A 68 8.18 10.99 -20.03
N ILE A 69 9.34 10.63 -19.48
CA ILE A 69 10.21 9.59 -20.05
C ILE A 69 9.53 8.22 -19.95
N ARG A 70 8.96 7.90 -18.78
CA ARG A 70 8.23 6.64 -18.58
C ARG A 70 7.02 6.51 -19.50
N GLU A 71 6.29 7.60 -19.71
CA GLU A 71 5.16 7.66 -20.66
C GLU A 71 5.63 7.35 -22.09
N ARG A 72 6.79 7.88 -22.50
CA ARG A 72 7.36 7.59 -23.83
C ARG A 72 7.85 6.14 -23.93
N HIS A 73 8.47 5.59 -22.90
CA HIS A 73 8.81 4.17 -22.84
C HIS A 73 7.54 3.30 -22.96
N ARG A 74 6.49 3.62 -22.20
CA ARG A 74 5.19 2.92 -22.31
C ARG A 74 4.59 3.03 -23.70
N ALA A 75 4.65 4.20 -24.33
CA ALA A 75 4.14 4.41 -25.69
C ALA A 75 4.87 3.54 -26.71
N ILE A 76 6.21 3.46 -26.63
CA ILE A 76 7.01 2.55 -27.47
C ILE A 76 6.61 1.10 -27.20
N TYR A 77 6.46 0.71 -25.93
CA TYR A 77 6.08 -0.67 -25.56
C TYR A 77 4.72 -1.06 -26.15
N VAL A 78 3.72 -0.18 -26.04
CA VAL A 78 2.37 -0.42 -26.58
C VAL A 78 2.40 -0.59 -28.10
N GLU A 79 3.16 0.25 -28.81
CA GLU A 79 3.29 0.12 -30.27
C GLU A 79 4.07 -1.15 -30.66
N MET A 80 5.09 -1.56 -29.88
CA MET A 80 5.79 -2.84 -30.09
C MET A 80 4.86 -4.04 -29.93
N VAL A 81 4.03 -4.06 -28.88
CA VAL A 81 3.03 -5.13 -28.65
C VAL A 81 1.97 -5.12 -29.75
N ARG A 82 1.48 -3.94 -30.15
CA ARG A 82 0.54 -3.84 -31.28
C ARG A 82 1.12 -4.45 -32.55
N ASN A 83 2.40 -4.20 -32.84
CA ASN A 83 3.05 -4.71 -34.04
C ASN A 83 3.10 -6.25 -34.13
N GLU A 84 2.84 -6.98 -33.03
CA GLU A 84 2.75 -8.44 -33.01
C GLU A 84 1.45 -8.97 -33.62
N PHE A 85 0.42 -8.13 -33.76
CA PHE A 85 -0.87 -8.61 -34.26
C PHE A 85 -0.74 -9.07 -35.73
N PRO A 86 -0.88 -10.37 -36.00
CA PRO A 86 -0.46 -10.94 -37.28
C PRO A 86 -1.33 -10.45 -38.45
N LYS A 87 -2.59 -10.08 -38.18
CA LYS A 87 -3.57 -9.68 -39.19
C LYS A 87 -3.48 -8.20 -39.61
N TYR A 88 -2.55 -7.41 -39.06
CA TYR A 88 -2.38 -6.03 -39.53
C TYR A 88 -1.88 -5.96 -40.96
N THR A 89 -2.51 -5.07 -41.73
CA THR A 89 -2.11 -4.72 -43.09
C THR A 89 -0.75 -4.02 -43.11
N GLU A 90 -0.08 -4.02 -44.26
CA GLU A 90 1.21 -3.31 -44.41
C GLU A 90 1.07 -1.80 -44.14
N ARG A 91 -0.08 -1.21 -44.49
CA ARG A 91 -0.36 0.21 -44.17
C ARG A 91 -0.45 0.46 -42.67
N GLU A 92 -1.02 -0.46 -41.90
CA GLU A 92 -1.09 -0.35 -40.43
C GLU A 92 0.28 -0.57 -39.79
N ARG A 93 1.03 -1.59 -40.23
CA ARG A 93 2.40 -1.85 -39.77
C ARG A 93 3.31 -0.65 -40.02
N ARG A 94 3.18 0.00 -41.18
CA ARG A 94 3.90 1.25 -41.49
C ARG A 94 3.54 2.37 -40.53
N ARG A 95 2.26 2.58 -40.20
CA ARG A 95 1.84 3.59 -39.21
C ARG A 95 2.40 3.31 -37.81
N ILE A 96 2.43 2.05 -37.38
CA ILE A 96 3.01 1.66 -36.09
C ILE A 96 4.51 1.98 -36.08
N ARG A 97 5.24 1.62 -37.15
CA ARG A 97 6.66 1.97 -37.31
C ARG A 97 6.90 3.48 -37.26
N GLU A 98 6.11 4.26 -38.01
CA GLU A 98 6.18 5.73 -38.00
C GLU A 98 5.98 6.28 -36.57
N ARG A 99 5.00 5.77 -35.81
CA ARG A 99 4.77 6.17 -34.40
C ARG A 99 5.92 5.82 -33.47
N VAL A 100 6.51 4.62 -33.62
CA VAL A 100 7.68 4.22 -32.84
C VAL A 100 8.84 5.18 -33.12
N VAL A 101 9.12 5.48 -34.40
CA VAL A 101 10.16 6.43 -34.80
C VAL A 101 9.91 7.82 -34.22
N THR A 102 8.69 8.36 -34.34
CA THR A 102 8.34 9.66 -33.75
C THR A 102 8.51 9.67 -32.22
N THR A 103 8.19 8.57 -31.55
CA THR A 103 8.33 8.46 -30.09
C THR A 103 9.80 8.40 -29.68
N LEU A 104 10.62 7.64 -30.41
CA LEU A 104 12.08 7.60 -30.23
C LEU A 104 12.73 8.96 -30.48
N GLU A 105 12.31 9.66 -31.54
CA GLU A 105 12.79 11.01 -31.85
C GLU A 105 12.43 12.00 -30.72
N THR A 106 11.22 11.90 -30.17
CA THR A 106 10.80 12.72 -29.02
C THR A 106 11.62 12.40 -27.78
N LEU A 107 11.83 11.11 -27.50
CA LEU A 107 12.61 10.64 -26.36
C LEU A 107 14.05 11.14 -26.43
N TRP A 108 14.68 11.04 -27.61
CA TRP A 108 16.03 11.53 -27.87
C TRP A 108 16.16 13.03 -27.58
N ARG A 109 15.17 13.83 -27.96
CA ARG A 109 15.14 15.29 -27.71
C ARG A 109 14.76 15.66 -26.27
N THR A 110 14.18 14.75 -25.49
CA THR A 110 13.72 15.04 -24.13
C THR A 110 14.85 14.95 -23.10
N ALA A 111 15.99 14.33 -23.43
CA ALA A 111 17.09 13.98 -22.54
C ALA A 111 16.64 13.06 -21.38
N GLU A 112 17.05 11.79 -21.44
CA GLU A 112 16.63 10.77 -20.47
C GLU A 112 17.28 10.92 -19.10
N ILE A 113 18.52 11.40 -19.06
CA ILE A 113 19.29 11.48 -17.82
C ILE A 113 19.07 12.85 -17.20
N HIS A 114 18.42 12.87 -16.05
CA HIS A 114 18.36 14.04 -15.18
C HIS A 114 19.50 13.97 -14.17
N LEU A 115 20.38 14.97 -14.17
CA LEU A 115 21.54 15.03 -13.27
C LEU A 115 21.19 15.65 -11.90
N VAL A 116 19.93 16.03 -11.67
CA VAL A 116 19.49 16.65 -10.41
C VAL A 116 18.74 15.62 -9.58
N ARG A 117 19.14 15.47 -8.31
CA ARG A 117 18.46 14.61 -7.35
C ARG A 117 17.00 15.07 -7.20
N PRO A 118 16.01 14.18 -7.28
CA PRO A 118 14.61 14.57 -7.13
C PRO A 118 14.36 15.15 -5.75
N ASP A 119 13.38 16.06 -5.64
CA ASP A 119 12.86 16.43 -4.34
C ASP A 119 12.03 15.29 -3.73
N ILE A 120 11.93 15.25 -2.40
CA ILE A 120 11.18 14.21 -1.67
C ILE A 120 9.72 14.13 -2.14
N THR A 121 9.14 15.28 -2.53
CA THR A 121 7.76 15.34 -3.03
C THR A 121 7.60 14.57 -4.34
N SER A 122 8.58 14.65 -5.23
CA SER A 122 8.60 13.94 -6.52
C SER A 122 8.82 12.45 -6.32
N GLU A 123 9.68 12.06 -5.39
CA GLU A 123 9.86 10.65 -5.00
C GLU A 123 8.59 10.06 -4.44
N LEU A 124 7.92 10.80 -3.55
CA LEU A 124 6.65 10.39 -2.97
C LEU A 124 5.56 10.25 -4.03
N ARG A 125 5.41 11.24 -4.92
CA ARG A 125 4.46 11.15 -6.06
C ARG A 125 4.73 9.93 -6.93
N ASN A 126 6.00 9.59 -7.15
CA ASN A 126 6.36 8.40 -7.90
C ASN A 126 5.93 7.12 -7.18
N ALA A 127 6.23 6.97 -5.89
CA ALA A 127 5.79 5.82 -5.10
C ALA A 127 4.26 5.70 -5.05
N LEU A 128 3.56 6.81 -4.82
CA LEU A 128 2.10 6.86 -4.82
C LEU A 128 1.50 6.43 -6.17
N HIS A 129 2.15 6.75 -7.29
CA HIS A 129 1.71 6.28 -8.60
C HIS A 129 1.77 4.75 -8.70
N TYR A 130 2.84 4.11 -8.22
CA TYR A 130 2.93 2.65 -8.21
C TYR A 130 1.88 2.03 -7.27
N LEU A 131 1.83 2.49 -6.02
CA LEU A 131 0.92 1.99 -4.99
C LEU A 131 -0.56 2.16 -5.35
N ARG A 132 -0.93 3.32 -5.93
CA ARG A 132 -2.32 3.65 -6.25
C ARG A 132 -2.75 3.18 -7.64
N ASP A 133 -1.87 3.23 -8.64
CA ASP A 133 -2.29 3.09 -10.05
C ASP A 133 -1.78 1.80 -10.73
N LEU A 134 -0.66 1.22 -10.28
CA LEU A 134 -0.04 0.08 -10.96
C LEU A 134 -0.15 -1.23 -10.18
N PHE A 135 0.20 -1.21 -8.90
CA PHE A 135 0.16 -2.40 -8.06
C PHE A 135 -1.24 -2.98 -7.89
N PRO A 136 -2.32 -2.21 -7.67
CA PRO A 136 -3.66 -2.80 -7.54
C PRO A 136 -4.07 -3.66 -8.74
N SER A 137 -3.69 -3.26 -9.96
CA SER A 137 -3.91 -4.07 -11.18
C SER A 137 -2.92 -5.22 -11.34
N ALA A 138 -1.72 -5.12 -10.76
CA ALA A 138 -0.77 -6.24 -10.71
C ALA A 138 -1.24 -7.32 -9.72
N ILE A 139 -1.81 -6.93 -8.58
CA ILE A 139 -2.38 -7.84 -7.58
C ILE A 139 -3.52 -8.65 -8.15
N ASN A 140 -4.49 -8.00 -8.82
CA ASN A 140 -5.58 -8.74 -9.47
C ASN A 140 -5.06 -9.83 -10.44
N ARG A 141 -3.96 -9.57 -11.14
CA ARG A 141 -3.32 -10.58 -12.02
C ARG A 141 -2.59 -11.65 -11.23
N LEU A 142 -1.95 -11.30 -10.12
CA LEU A 142 -1.29 -12.26 -9.23
C LEU A 142 -2.30 -13.24 -8.65
N ASP A 143 -3.44 -12.75 -8.16
CA ASP A 143 -4.53 -13.55 -7.59
C ASP A 143 -5.15 -14.47 -8.64
N LEU A 144 -5.39 -13.94 -9.85
CA LEU A 144 -5.88 -14.72 -10.98
C LEU A 144 -4.91 -15.85 -11.31
N HIS A 145 -3.62 -15.54 -11.49
CA HIS A 145 -2.62 -16.56 -11.83
C HIS A 145 -2.46 -17.60 -10.71
N PHE A 146 -2.59 -17.21 -9.44
CA PHE A 146 -2.56 -18.17 -8.33
C PHE A 146 -3.77 -19.11 -8.37
N THR A 147 -4.96 -18.56 -8.59
CA THR A 147 -6.21 -19.33 -8.70
C THR A 147 -6.19 -20.28 -9.89
N GLU A 148 -5.68 -19.83 -11.04
CA GLU A 148 -5.49 -20.66 -12.24
C GLU A 148 -4.49 -21.78 -11.97
N ALA A 149 -3.32 -21.46 -11.40
CA ALA A 149 -2.32 -22.47 -11.05
C ALA A 149 -2.84 -23.50 -10.04
N TRP A 150 -3.65 -23.08 -9.06
CA TRP A 150 -4.29 -23.96 -8.10
C TRP A 150 -5.24 -24.95 -8.76
N ARG A 151 -6.12 -24.44 -9.64
CA ARG A 151 -7.05 -25.26 -10.42
C ARG A 151 -6.32 -26.22 -11.33
N ASP A 152 -5.31 -25.74 -12.06
CA ASP A 152 -4.58 -26.53 -13.05
C ASP A 152 -3.70 -27.60 -12.39
N ALA A 153 -3.28 -27.37 -11.14
CA ALA A 153 -2.68 -28.39 -10.29
C ALA A 153 -3.70 -29.44 -9.78
N GLY A 154 -4.99 -29.33 -10.13
CA GLY A 154 -6.05 -30.25 -9.72
C GLY A 154 -6.44 -30.13 -8.25
N LEU A 155 -6.18 -28.99 -7.62
CA LEU A 155 -6.54 -28.73 -6.23
C LEU A 155 -7.96 -28.13 -6.15
N PRO A 156 -8.79 -28.51 -5.15
CA PRO A 156 -10.17 -28.03 -5.06
C PRO A 156 -10.25 -26.51 -4.81
N LEU A 157 -11.02 -25.78 -5.63
CA LEU A 157 -11.17 -24.32 -5.51
C LEU A 157 -11.96 -23.93 -4.27
N GLU A 158 -12.84 -24.79 -3.78
CA GLU A 158 -13.73 -24.58 -2.66
C GLU A 158 -12.93 -24.42 -1.36
N ILE A 159 -11.85 -25.20 -1.22
CA ILE A 159 -10.92 -25.09 -0.10
C ILE A 159 -10.17 -23.75 -0.18
N LEU A 160 -9.65 -23.39 -1.35
CA LEU A 160 -8.98 -22.10 -1.57
C LEU A 160 -9.93 -20.91 -1.29
N ARG A 161 -11.18 -21.00 -1.73
CA ARG A 161 -12.21 -19.98 -1.49
C ARG A 161 -12.52 -19.83 0.01
N SER A 162 -12.52 -20.94 0.75
CA SER A 162 -12.76 -20.92 2.20
C SER A 162 -11.58 -20.36 3.00
N ALA A 163 -10.36 -20.47 2.49
CA ALA A 163 -9.15 -19.99 3.15
C ALA A 163 -8.96 -18.46 3.07
N GLY A 164 -9.75 -17.77 2.25
CA GLY A 164 -9.65 -16.32 2.08
C GLY A 164 -8.49 -15.90 1.18
N ASN A 165 -7.93 -14.73 1.45
CA ASN A 165 -6.83 -14.17 0.66
C ASN A 165 -5.50 -14.48 1.34
N ILE A 166 -4.80 -15.50 0.84
CA ILE A 166 -3.48 -15.93 1.28
C ILE A 166 -2.57 -16.21 0.08
N PRO A 167 -1.25 -15.98 0.18
CA PRO A 167 -0.54 -15.40 1.33
C PRO A 167 -0.84 -13.91 1.53
N ARG A 168 -0.53 -13.37 2.72
CA ARG A 168 -0.78 -11.96 3.03
C ARG A 168 0.26 -11.07 2.34
N LEU A 169 -0.21 -9.99 1.71
CA LEU A 169 0.64 -9.01 1.06
C LEU A 169 0.30 -7.60 1.56
N SER A 170 1.31 -6.89 2.06
CA SER A 170 1.24 -5.48 2.46
C SER A 170 2.28 -4.69 1.68
N PHE A 171 2.26 -3.36 1.80
CA PHE A 171 3.31 -2.51 1.23
C PHE A 171 3.82 -1.54 2.29
N GLY A 172 5.13 -1.28 2.25
CA GLY A 172 5.78 -0.24 3.04
C GLY A 172 6.45 0.81 2.18
N THR A 173 6.87 1.91 2.80
CA THR A 173 7.70 2.94 2.15
C THR A 173 8.63 3.60 3.15
N TRP A 174 9.82 3.95 2.70
CA TRP A 174 10.80 4.77 3.42
C TRP A 174 10.74 6.25 3.00
N ILE A 175 10.12 6.55 1.86
CA ILE A 175 10.07 7.91 1.33
C ILE A 175 9.24 8.79 2.27
N GLY A 176 9.87 9.81 2.85
CA GLY A 176 9.28 10.69 3.84
C GLY A 176 9.40 10.23 5.31
N GLY A 177 10.03 9.07 5.54
CA GLY A 177 10.30 8.52 6.87
C GLY A 177 11.78 8.22 7.14
N ASP A 178 12.56 7.87 6.10
CA ASP A 178 14.01 7.69 6.18
C ASP A 178 14.74 9.04 6.20
N ARG A 179 15.32 9.36 7.36
CA ARG A 179 16.05 10.60 7.63
C ARG A 179 17.54 10.37 7.88
N ASP A 180 18.01 9.12 7.75
CA ASP A 180 19.42 8.76 7.91
C ASP A 180 20.27 9.44 6.83
N GLY A 181 21.06 10.45 7.25
CA GLY A 181 21.85 11.27 6.33
C GLY A 181 21.03 12.16 5.40
N HIS A 182 19.72 12.34 5.65
CA HIS A 182 18.82 13.10 4.79
C HIS A 182 18.12 14.24 5.53
N PRO A 183 18.79 15.40 5.75
CA PRO A 183 18.28 16.49 6.61
C PRO A 183 16.99 17.15 6.08
N LEU A 184 16.61 16.91 4.83
CA LEU A 184 15.36 17.44 4.25
C LEU A 184 14.12 16.63 4.66
N VAL A 185 14.27 15.45 5.27
CA VAL A 185 13.15 14.65 5.78
C VAL A 185 12.83 15.13 7.20
N THR A 186 12.04 16.20 7.28
CA THR A 186 11.63 16.83 8.53
C THR A 186 10.35 16.18 9.10
N PRO A 187 9.97 16.46 10.37
CA PRO A 187 8.69 16.01 10.92
C PRO A 187 7.48 16.40 10.06
N ASP A 188 7.50 17.59 9.46
CA ASP A 188 6.43 18.06 8.56
C ASP A 188 6.33 17.21 7.28
N VAL A 189 7.47 16.78 6.72
CA VAL A 189 7.52 15.88 5.57
C VAL A 189 6.91 14.52 5.93
N THR A 190 7.23 13.98 7.11
CA THR A 190 6.62 12.75 7.62
C THR A 190 5.10 12.91 7.77
N ALA A 191 4.64 14.03 8.37
CA ALA A 191 3.22 14.32 8.55
C ALA A 191 2.48 14.49 7.21
N GLN A 192 3.11 15.12 6.22
CA GLN A 192 2.57 15.25 4.87
C GLN A 192 2.50 13.89 4.17
N THR A 193 3.54 13.07 4.30
CA THR A 193 3.61 11.73 3.69
C THR A 193 2.48 10.83 4.17
N LEU A 194 2.26 10.76 5.48
CA LEU A 194 1.16 10.00 6.07
C LEU A 194 -0.21 10.48 5.57
N ARG A 195 -0.39 11.81 5.37
CA ARG A 195 -1.63 12.37 4.81
C ARG A 195 -1.83 11.98 3.34
N GLU A 196 -0.79 12.07 2.52
CA GLU A 196 -0.84 11.73 1.09
C GLU A 196 -1.07 10.23 0.85
N LEU A 197 -0.48 9.37 1.68
CA LEU A 197 -0.73 7.93 1.67
C LEU A 197 -2.22 7.62 1.94
N ARG A 198 -2.79 8.18 3.01
CA ARG A 198 -4.22 8.04 3.33
C ARG A 198 -5.13 8.60 2.24
N TYR A 199 -4.83 9.80 1.74
CA TYR A 199 -5.57 10.42 0.65
C TYR A 199 -5.58 9.52 -0.60
N SER A 200 -4.43 8.93 -0.93
CA SER A 200 -4.28 8.04 -2.07
C SER A 200 -4.96 6.69 -1.87
N ALA A 201 -5.02 6.16 -0.64
CA ALA A 201 -5.82 4.98 -0.30
C ALA A 201 -7.31 5.22 -0.61
N PHE A 202 -7.86 6.36 -0.16
CA PHE A 202 -9.27 6.68 -0.44
C PHE A 202 -9.52 6.91 -1.94
N LYS A 203 -8.59 7.52 -2.67
CA LYS A 203 -8.68 7.66 -4.13
C LYS A 203 -8.67 6.32 -4.85
N LEU A 204 -7.85 5.37 -4.40
CA LEU A 204 -7.87 4.01 -4.91
C LEU A 204 -9.24 3.38 -4.68
N LEU A 205 -9.70 3.32 -3.43
CA LEU A 205 -10.95 2.66 -3.05
C LEU A 205 -12.18 3.31 -3.72
N GLU A 206 -12.21 4.64 -3.83
CA GLU A 206 -13.29 5.35 -4.53
C GLU A 206 -13.33 4.98 -6.02
N ARG A 207 -12.17 4.91 -6.68
CA ARG A 207 -12.08 4.46 -8.09
C ARG A 207 -12.57 3.02 -8.26
N GLU A 208 -12.17 2.12 -7.36
CA GLU A 208 -12.59 0.71 -7.37
C GLU A 208 -14.11 0.57 -7.20
N LEU A 209 -14.74 1.36 -6.32
CA LEU A 209 -16.20 1.35 -6.16
C LEU A 209 -16.95 1.94 -7.36
N VAL A 210 -16.38 2.95 -8.02
CA VAL A 210 -16.93 3.48 -9.28
C VAL A 210 -16.86 2.41 -10.37
N GLU A 211 -15.73 1.71 -10.50
CA GLU A 211 -15.57 0.60 -11.44
C GLU A 211 -16.54 -0.55 -11.13
N LEU A 212 -16.66 -0.93 -9.85
CA LEU A 212 -17.62 -1.91 -9.37
C LEU A 212 -19.06 -1.57 -9.81
N SER A 213 -19.45 -0.30 -9.68
CA SER A 213 -20.79 0.12 -10.08
C SER A 213 -21.10 -0.15 -11.55
N SER A 214 -20.08 -0.13 -12.43
CA SER A 214 -20.26 -0.43 -13.85
C SER A 214 -20.48 -1.92 -14.13
N GLN A 215 -20.12 -2.79 -13.19
CA GLN A 215 -20.25 -4.24 -13.28
C GLN A 215 -21.55 -4.75 -12.62
N LEU A 216 -22.12 -3.99 -11.68
CA LEU A 216 -23.32 -4.38 -10.91
C LEU A 216 -24.65 -3.88 -11.50
N THR A 217 -24.85 -4.05 -12.80
CA THR A 217 -26.05 -3.57 -13.53
C THR A 217 -27.26 -4.51 -13.41
N LEU A 218 -27.41 -5.22 -12.28
CA LEU A 218 -28.50 -6.17 -12.07
C LEU A 218 -29.83 -5.42 -11.92
N SER A 219 -30.79 -5.73 -12.80
CA SER A 219 -32.11 -5.12 -12.78
C SER A 219 -33.01 -5.74 -11.72
N ARG A 220 -33.69 -4.89 -10.93
CA ARG A 220 -34.71 -5.29 -9.93
C ARG A 220 -35.91 -6.03 -10.52
N TYR A 221 -36.17 -5.90 -11.82
CA TYR A 221 -37.26 -6.63 -12.47
C TYR A 221 -36.90 -8.08 -12.78
N LEU A 222 -35.60 -8.38 -12.92
CA LEU A 222 -35.09 -9.71 -13.23
C LEU A 222 -34.50 -10.40 -11.99
N THR A 223 -34.03 -9.62 -11.03
CA THR A 223 -33.37 -10.10 -9.82
C THR A 223 -34.10 -9.58 -8.59
N PRO A 224 -34.74 -10.45 -7.78
CA PRO A 224 -35.38 -10.03 -6.54
C PRO A 224 -34.40 -9.30 -5.62
N VAL A 225 -34.80 -8.12 -5.15
CA VAL A 225 -33.95 -7.24 -4.34
C VAL A 225 -34.10 -7.62 -2.86
N PRO A 226 -33.01 -8.03 -2.17
CA PRO A 226 -33.07 -8.31 -0.75
C PRO A 226 -33.41 -7.04 0.06
N GLY A 227 -34.25 -7.17 1.09
CA GLY A 227 -34.63 -6.04 1.95
C GLY A 227 -33.42 -5.35 2.60
N GLU A 228 -32.45 -6.14 3.08
CA GLU A 228 -31.21 -5.64 3.68
C GLU A 228 -30.38 -4.75 2.73
N LEU A 229 -30.44 -5.00 1.41
CA LEU A 229 -29.76 -4.18 0.41
C LEU A 229 -30.43 -2.81 0.31
N GLN A 230 -31.76 -2.79 0.22
CA GLN A 230 -32.53 -1.56 0.13
C GLN A 230 -32.42 -0.72 1.42
N ASP A 231 -32.50 -1.36 2.58
CA ASP A 231 -32.34 -0.71 3.88
C ASP A 231 -30.97 -0.03 3.99
N ARG A 232 -29.92 -0.68 3.48
CA ARG A 232 -28.58 -0.11 3.50
C ARG A 232 -28.43 1.08 2.54
N ILE A 233 -29.00 0.98 1.33
CA ILE A 233 -29.04 2.10 0.38
C ILE A 233 -29.72 3.31 1.03
N ASP A 234 -30.89 3.11 1.64
CA ASP A 234 -31.67 4.18 2.27
C ASP A 234 -30.93 4.80 3.46
N HIS A 235 -30.24 3.97 4.26
CA HIS A 235 -29.42 4.46 5.36
C HIS A 235 -28.23 5.29 4.87
N LEU A 236 -27.49 4.80 3.88
CA LEU A 236 -26.35 5.52 3.33
C LEU A 236 -26.80 6.82 2.64
N ALA A 237 -27.91 6.78 1.92
CA ALA A 237 -28.47 7.95 1.25
C ALA A 237 -28.76 9.12 2.22
N LYS A 238 -29.13 8.81 3.48
CA LYS A 238 -29.39 9.80 4.53
C LYS A 238 -28.12 10.28 5.25
N THR A 239 -27.05 9.49 5.22
CA THR A 239 -25.83 9.76 6.02
C THR A 239 -24.67 10.32 5.21
N VAL A 240 -24.70 10.18 3.89
CA VAL A 240 -23.71 10.79 2.98
C VAL A 240 -23.97 12.28 2.86
N ASP A 241 -22.94 13.09 3.14
CA ASP A 241 -22.99 14.55 3.07
C ASP A 241 -22.86 15.05 1.60
N ALA A 242 -23.76 14.57 0.74
CA ALA A 242 -23.92 14.98 -0.65
C ALA A 242 -25.34 14.68 -1.16
N PRO A 243 -26.39 15.27 -0.57
CA PRO A 243 -27.78 14.86 -0.79
C PRO A 243 -28.23 14.94 -2.25
N GLU A 244 -27.80 15.96 -2.99
CA GLU A 244 -28.17 16.12 -4.41
C GLU A 244 -27.49 15.06 -5.30
N ALA A 245 -26.23 14.74 -5.05
CA ALA A 245 -25.53 13.67 -5.78
C ALA A 245 -26.11 12.29 -5.47
N VAL A 246 -26.52 12.06 -4.23
CA VAL A 246 -27.21 10.83 -3.82
C VAL A 246 -28.56 10.72 -4.53
N LYS A 247 -29.41 11.76 -4.49
CA LYS A 247 -30.71 11.76 -5.18
C LYS A 247 -30.55 11.46 -6.67
N ASP A 248 -29.56 12.08 -7.30
CA ASP A 248 -29.26 11.89 -8.71
C ASP A 248 -28.84 10.44 -9.03
N VAL A 249 -27.97 9.84 -8.21
CA VAL A 249 -27.61 8.41 -8.31
C VAL A 249 -28.83 7.52 -8.15
N LEU A 250 -29.64 7.77 -7.12
CA LEU A 250 -30.82 6.94 -6.85
C LEU A 250 -31.85 7.03 -7.97
N HIS A 251 -32.06 8.21 -8.54
CA HIS A 251 -33.01 8.41 -9.64
C HIS A 251 -32.52 7.79 -10.96
N ARG A 252 -31.27 8.05 -11.36
CA ARG A 252 -30.73 7.54 -12.64
C ARG A 252 -30.59 6.02 -12.69
N HIS A 253 -30.39 5.39 -11.53
CA HIS A 253 -30.16 3.96 -11.39
C HIS A 253 -31.26 3.28 -10.57
N GLU A 254 -32.50 3.80 -10.64
CA GLU A 254 -33.61 3.29 -9.83
C GLU A 254 -33.90 1.81 -10.06
N GLU A 255 -33.55 1.28 -11.23
CA GLU A 255 -33.74 -0.12 -11.58
C GLU A 255 -32.56 -1.03 -11.17
N GLU A 256 -31.42 -0.46 -10.76
CA GLU A 256 -30.15 -1.17 -10.55
C GLU A 256 -29.65 -1.03 -9.09
N PRO A 257 -30.28 -1.70 -8.11
CA PRO A 257 -30.01 -1.44 -6.68
C PRO A 257 -28.58 -1.78 -6.22
N TRP A 258 -27.95 -2.84 -6.76
CA TRP A 258 -26.54 -3.13 -6.44
C TRP A 258 -25.60 -2.02 -6.92
N ARG A 259 -25.87 -1.48 -8.11
CA ARG A 259 -25.16 -0.30 -8.64
C ARG A 259 -25.38 0.94 -7.78
N GLN A 260 -26.63 1.19 -7.36
CA GLN A 260 -26.94 2.30 -6.45
C GLN A 260 -26.09 2.21 -5.18
N LEU A 261 -26.04 1.04 -4.53
CA LEU A 261 -25.23 0.87 -3.33
C LEU A 261 -23.75 1.17 -3.59
N ALA A 262 -23.15 0.58 -4.62
CA ALA A 262 -21.75 0.83 -4.98
C ALA A 262 -21.46 2.33 -5.24
N LEU A 263 -22.35 3.02 -5.96
CA LEU A 263 -22.23 4.45 -6.23
C LEU A 263 -22.36 5.29 -4.95
N VAL A 264 -23.31 4.99 -4.08
CA VAL A 264 -23.47 5.72 -2.81
C VAL A 264 -22.26 5.48 -1.88
N MET A 265 -21.71 4.27 -1.84
CA MET A 265 -20.45 3.97 -1.13
C MET A 265 -19.28 4.80 -1.72
N SER A 266 -19.18 4.92 -3.05
CA SER A 266 -18.15 5.75 -3.69
C SER A 266 -18.31 7.25 -3.37
N LEU A 267 -19.55 7.77 -3.36
CA LEU A 267 -19.84 9.13 -2.93
C LEU A 267 -19.44 9.37 -1.47
N ARG A 268 -19.67 8.38 -0.59
CA ARG A 268 -19.25 8.45 0.82
C ARG A 268 -17.73 8.62 0.94
N LEU A 269 -16.95 7.83 0.21
CA LEU A 269 -15.49 7.99 0.17
C LEU A 269 -15.07 9.31 -0.46
N ARG A 270 -15.76 9.75 -1.52
CA ARG A 270 -15.48 11.03 -2.18
C ARG A 270 -15.66 12.23 -1.26
N GLU A 271 -16.70 12.23 -0.43
CA GLU A 271 -16.90 13.28 0.57
C GLU A 271 -15.89 13.17 1.72
N GLN A 272 -15.51 11.95 2.11
CA GLN A 272 -14.45 11.72 3.09
C GLN A 272 -13.09 12.29 2.66
N ILE A 273 -12.76 12.16 1.37
CA ILE A 273 -11.58 12.78 0.77
C ILE A 273 -11.60 14.31 0.92
N LYS A 274 -12.78 14.94 0.91
CA LYS A 274 -12.97 16.38 1.11
C LYS A 274 -12.98 16.79 2.59
N GLY A 275 -12.69 15.87 3.51
CA GLY A 275 -12.66 16.13 4.95
C GLY A 275 -14.02 15.99 5.66
N LYS A 276 -15.06 15.51 4.98
CA LYS A 276 -16.37 15.24 5.59
C LYS A 276 -16.40 13.89 6.29
N ARG A 277 -17.47 13.62 7.04
CA ARG A 277 -17.69 12.32 7.69
C ARG A 277 -17.90 11.23 6.63
N GLY A 278 -17.18 10.12 6.76
CA GLY A 278 -17.27 8.98 5.86
C GLY A 278 -17.29 7.64 6.61
N TYR A 279 -16.51 6.69 6.13
CA TYR A 279 -16.26 5.42 6.83
C TYR A 279 -15.30 5.64 8.00
N ARG A 280 -15.66 5.15 9.19
CA ARG A 280 -14.84 5.32 10.40
C ARG A 280 -13.55 4.50 10.33
N ASN A 281 -13.64 3.29 9.83
CA ASN A 281 -12.55 2.34 9.68
C ASN A 281 -12.83 1.41 8.49
N THR A 282 -11.86 0.56 8.15
CA THR A 282 -11.97 -0.44 7.09
C THR A 282 -13.09 -1.45 7.36
N ALA A 283 -13.35 -1.79 8.63
CA ALA A 283 -14.43 -2.69 9.04
C ALA A 283 -15.82 -2.22 8.53
N CYS A 284 -16.10 -0.92 8.60
CA CYS A 284 -17.37 -0.40 8.08
C CYS A 284 -17.50 -0.52 6.54
N LEU A 285 -16.39 -0.46 5.79
CA LEU A 285 -16.42 -0.60 4.34
C LEU A 285 -16.47 -2.08 3.91
N ILE A 286 -15.74 -2.96 4.61
CA ILE A 286 -15.81 -4.40 4.36
C ILE A 286 -17.21 -4.94 4.67
N ASP A 287 -17.91 -4.41 5.67
CA ASP A 287 -19.31 -4.78 5.96
C ASP A 287 -20.24 -4.51 4.77
N ASP A 288 -20.07 -3.37 4.08
CA ASP A 288 -20.84 -3.03 2.89
C ASP A 288 -20.47 -3.92 1.69
N LEU A 289 -19.18 -4.23 1.52
CA LEU A 289 -18.73 -5.18 0.49
C LEU A 289 -19.23 -6.61 0.77
N ASN A 290 -19.29 -7.01 2.05
CA ASN A 290 -19.84 -8.29 2.47
C ASN A 290 -21.36 -8.36 2.29
N LEU A 291 -22.07 -7.25 2.47
CA LEU A 291 -23.48 -7.15 2.11
C LEU A 291 -23.69 -7.34 0.61
N LEU A 292 -22.90 -6.64 -0.24
CA LEU A 292 -22.96 -6.82 -1.70
C LEU A 292 -22.67 -8.28 -2.07
N SER A 293 -21.66 -8.90 -1.47
CA SER A 293 -21.31 -10.30 -1.70
C SER A 293 -22.42 -11.27 -1.34
N ARG A 294 -22.95 -11.20 -0.10
CA ARG A 294 -24.03 -12.10 0.35
C ARG A 294 -25.31 -11.92 -0.46
N THR A 295 -25.66 -10.69 -0.81
CA THR A 295 -26.87 -10.39 -1.62
C THR A 295 -26.73 -10.89 -3.06
N LEU A 296 -25.54 -10.77 -3.68
CA LEU A 296 -25.25 -11.36 -4.99
C LEU A 296 -25.27 -12.89 -4.95
N ALA A 297 -24.67 -13.50 -3.93
CA ALA A 297 -24.68 -14.94 -3.75
C ALA A 297 -26.11 -15.48 -3.54
N GLY A 298 -26.92 -14.79 -2.73
CA GLY A 298 -28.34 -15.10 -2.53
C GLY A 298 -29.19 -14.98 -3.80
N ALA A 299 -28.78 -14.12 -4.74
CA ALA A 299 -29.37 -14.00 -6.07
C ALA A 299 -28.84 -15.03 -7.10
N GLY A 300 -27.93 -15.92 -6.69
CA GLY A 300 -27.28 -16.91 -7.57
C GLY A 300 -26.17 -16.34 -8.47
N CYS A 301 -25.74 -15.10 -8.23
CA CYS A 301 -24.75 -14.38 -9.05
C CYS A 301 -23.30 -14.62 -8.57
N HIS A 302 -22.91 -15.87 -8.34
CA HIS A 302 -21.62 -16.23 -7.78
C HIS A 302 -20.42 -15.75 -8.61
N MET A 303 -20.50 -15.85 -9.94
CA MET A 303 -19.40 -15.41 -10.82
C MET A 303 -19.19 -13.89 -10.76
N ILE A 304 -20.28 -13.12 -10.65
CA ILE A 304 -20.19 -11.66 -10.51
C ILE A 304 -19.56 -11.31 -9.16
N GLU A 305 -19.95 -12.01 -8.10
CA GLU A 305 -19.37 -11.81 -6.77
C GLU A 305 -17.85 -12.08 -6.76
N GLU A 306 -17.42 -13.18 -7.38
CA GLU A 306 -16.02 -13.60 -7.45
C GLU A 306 -15.19 -12.63 -8.29
N ASP A 307 -15.70 -12.18 -9.45
CA ASP A 307 -14.97 -11.30 -10.36
C ASP A 307 -14.97 -9.83 -9.91
N ALA A 308 -16.06 -9.35 -9.30
CA ALA A 308 -16.26 -7.93 -9.01
C ALA A 308 -15.97 -7.55 -7.56
N ILE A 309 -16.39 -8.37 -6.59
CA ILE A 309 -16.34 -8.01 -5.16
C ILE A 309 -15.05 -8.51 -4.50
N ARG A 310 -14.68 -9.77 -4.74
CA ARG A 310 -13.50 -10.40 -4.11
C ARG A 310 -12.21 -9.59 -4.33
N PRO A 311 -11.90 -9.07 -5.53
CA PRO A 311 -10.68 -8.29 -5.74
C PRO A 311 -10.65 -6.99 -4.94
N ILE A 312 -11.81 -6.35 -4.75
CA ILE A 312 -11.91 -5.09 -3.99
C ILE A 312 -11.74 -5.37 -2.49
N ARG A 313 -12.30 -6.47 -1.97
CA ARG A 313 -12.04 -6.90 -0.59
C ARG A 313 -10.55 -7.16 -0.35
N HIS A 314 -9.90 -7.87 -1.27
CA HIS A 314 -8.47 -8.14 -1.16
C HIS A 314 -7.66 -6.84 -1.16
N LYS A 315 -7.93 -5.91 -2.09
CA LYS A 315 -7.29 -4.58 -2.09
C LYS A 315 -7.55 -3.83 -0.79
N LEU A 316 -8.75 -3.90 -0.21
CA LEU A 316 -9.05 -3.25 1.06
C LEU A 316 -8.26 -3.86 2.23
N GLU A 317 -8.08 -5.19 2.24
CA GLU A 317 -7.24 -5.88 3.23
C GLU A 317 -5.76 -5.47 3.11
N MET A 318 -5.25 -5.39 1.88
CA MET A 318 -3.85 -5.07 1.62
C MET A 318 -3.49 -3.59 1.81
N PHE A 319 -4.28 -2.69 1.24
CA PHE A 319 -4.00 -1.25 1.22
C PHE A 319 -4.69 -0.51 2.38
N GLY A 320 -5.80 -1.04 2.90
CA GLY A 320 -6.57 -0.39 3.96
C GLY A 320 -6.91 1.08 3.68
N PHE A 321 -7.02 1.87 4.75
CA PHE A 321 -7.14 3.34 4.67
C PHE A 321 -5.78 4.06 4.77
N HIS A 322 -4.68 3.33 4.60
CA HIS A 322 -3.32 3.85 4.79
C HIS A 322 -2.42 3.68 3.56
N LEU A 323 -2.82 2.88 2.56
CA LEU A 323 -2.10 2.53 1.32
C LEU A 323 -0.80 1.74 1.54
N ALA A 324 0.10 2.24 2.37
CA ALA A 324 1.34 1.58 2.75
C ALA A 324 1.76 2.01 4.17
N THR A 325 2.51 1.17 4.86
CA THR A 325 3.17 1.51 6.12
C THR A 325 4.31 2.50 5.86
N LEU A 326 4.50 3.47 6.75
CA LEU A 326 5.66 4.37 6.71
C LEU A 326 6.64 3.99 7.82
N ASP A 327 7.81 3.50 7.44
CA ASP A 327 8.91 3.26 8.39
C ASP A 327 9.63 4.57 8.69
N ILE A 328 10.06 4.74 9.93
CA ILE A 328 10.91 5.86 10.35
C ILE A 328 12.31 5.33 10.62
N ARG A 329 13.30 5.84 9.90
CA ARG A 329 14.69 5.39 10.04
C ARG A 329 15.61 6.53 10.45
N GLN A 330 16.41 6.31 11.49
CA GLN A 330 17.41 7.28 11.96
C GLN A 330 18.68 6.58 12.48
N ASN A 331 19.80 7.31 12.43
CA ASN A 331 21.11 6.84 12.86
C ASN A 331 21.25 6.78 14.39
N SER A 332 21.88 5.72 14.90
CA SER A 332 22.15 5.54 16.33
C SER A 332 22.93 6.71 16.96
N GLU A 333 23.92 7.28 16.27
CA GLU A 333 24.68 8.44 16.77
C GLU A 333 23.83 9.71 16.84
N PHE A 334 22.79 9.82 16.02
CA PHE A 334 21.83 10.92 16.11
C PHE A 334 20.96 10.77 17.36
N HIS A 335 20.57 9.54 17.71
CA HIS A 335 19.89 9.26 18.98
C HIS A 335 20.78 9.54 20.18
N ASP A 336 22.06 9.16 20.14
CA ASP A 336 23.02 9.48 21.21
C ASP A 336 23.07 10.98 21.49
N LYS A 337 23.15 11.81 20.44
CA LYS A 337 23.14 13.28 20.57
C LYS A 337 21.82 13.82 21.11
N ALA A 338 20.69 13.29 20.63
CA ALA A 338 19.37 13.65 21.12
C ALA A 338 19.23 13.34 22.62
N ILE A 339 19.71 12.18 23.07
CA ILE A 339 19.71 11.79 24.49
C ILE A 339 20.65 12.70 25.28
N SER A 340 21.87 12.99 24.80
CA SER A 340 22.78 13.94 25.47
C SER A 340 22.12 15.31 25.72
N GLN A 341 21.41 15.84 24.72
CA GLN A 341 20.69 17.12 24.82
C GLN A 341 19.56 17.06 25.86
N LEU A 342 18.79 15.97 25.88
CA LEU A 342 17.72 15.76 26.86
C LEU A 342 18.25 15.64 28.29
N LEU A 343 19.28 14.83 28.49
CA LEU A 343 19.87 14.61 29.81
C LEU A 343 20.53 15.85 30.38
N SER A 344 21.21 16.63 29.53
CA SER A 344 21.80 17.91 29.91
C SER A 344 20.71 18.90 30.37
N ALA A 345 19.62 19.03 29.60
CA ALA A 345 18.51 19.91 29.95
C ALA A 345 17.75 19.45 31.21
N ALA A 346 17.68 18.13 31.45
CA ALA A 346 17.08 17.55 32.65
C ALA A 346 17.96 17.69 33.91
N GLY A 347 19.19 18.20 33.78
CA GLY A 347 20.14 18.34 34.88
C GLY A 347 20.71 17.01 35.37
N VAL A 348 20.73 15.98 34.53
CA VAL A 348 21.35 14.68 34.85
C VAL A 348 22.87 14.87 34.84
N THR A 349 23.53 14.42 35.91
CA THR A 349 24.98 14.55 36.07
C THR A 349 25.72 13.85 34.93
N ASP A 350 26.62 14.58 34.26
CA ASP A 350 27.41 14.09 33.11
C ASP A 350 26.57 13.71 31.87
N GLY A 351 25.31 14.14 31.82
CA GLY A 351 24.35 13.79 30.77
C GLY A 351 24.72 14.34 29.39
N GLU A 352 25.40 15.49 29.35
CA GLU A 352 25.91 16.10 28.11
C GLU A 352 26.90 15.19 27.36
N ASN A 353 27.59 14.30 28.08
CA ASN A 353 28.58 13.38 27.54
C ASN A 353 28.02 11.97 27.30
N TYR A 354 26.70 11.78 27.27
CA TYR A 354 26.08 10.45 27.06
C TYR A 354 26.64 9.72 25.83
N SER A 355 26.88 10.43 24.72
CA SER A 355 27.50 9.89 23.51
C SER A 355 28.93 9.36 23.69
N GLU A 356 29.60 9.68 24.79
CA GLU A 356 30.95 9.21 25.14
C GLU A 356 30.94 8.20 26.30
N TRP A 357 29.79 7.97 26.94
CA TRP A 357 29.68 7.02 28.04
C TRP A 357 30.03 5.60 27.58
N PRO A 358 30.77 4.83 28.41
CA PRO A 358 30.93 3.39 28.22
C PRO A 358 29.57 2.68 28.21
N GLU A 359 29.47 1.57 27.47
CA GLU A 359 28.22 0.84 27.30
C GLU A 359 27.62 0.39 28.65
N GLU A 360 28.45 -0.06 29.59
CA GLU A 360 27.99 -0.48 30.91
C GLU A 360 27.27 0.66 31.66
N LYS A 361 27.76 1.89 31.50
CA LYS A 361 27.15 3.09 32.11
C LYS A 361 25.84 3.44 31.41
N ARG A 362 25.80 3.38 30.07
CA ARG A 362 24.57 3.62 29.30
C ARG A 362 23.48 2.62 29.68
N LEU A 363 23.82 1.33 29.72
CA LEU A 363 22.87 0.28 30.09
C LEU A 363 22.39 0.43 31.54
N ALA A 364 23.28 0.73 32.49
CA ALA A 364 22.87 0.96 33.88
C ALA A 364 21.87 2.13 33.98
N PHE A 365 22.14 3.22 33.28
CA PHE A 365 21.24 4.37 33.22
C PHE A 365 19.89 4.02 32.57
N LEU A 366 19.90 3.46 31.35
CA LEU A 366 18.68 3.16 30.60
C LEU A 366 17.81 2.12 31.33
N ASN A 367 18.39 1.08 31.93
CA ASN A 367 17.63 0.07 32.66
C ASN A 367 16.93 0.64 33.91
N GLU A 368 17.52 1.62 34.58
CA GLU A 368 16.85 2.29 35.70
C GLU A 368 15.81 3.31 35.20
N GLU A 369 16.16 4.09 34.19
CA GLU A 369 15.29 5.15 33.67
C GLU A 369 14.04 4.59 32.98
N LEU A 370 14.16 3.50 32.21
CA LEU A 370 13.04 2.83 31.55
C LEU A 370 12.09 2.12 32.53
N LYS A 371 12.38 2.06 33.84
CA LYS A 371 11.39 1.63 34.85
C LYS A 371 10.44 2.77 35.23
N SER A 372 10.81 4.00 34.91
CA SER A 372 10.04 5.20 35.22
C SER A 372 9.25 5.67 34.00
N THR A 373 8.01 6.09 34.22
CA THR A 373 7.18 6.77 33.21
C THR A 373 7.31 8.30 33.30
N ARG A 374 8.19 8.81 34.16
CA ARG A 374 8.38 10.25 34.35
C ARG A 374 9.05 10.85 33.11
N PRO A 375 8.47 11.90 32.49
CA PRO A 375 9.13 12.62 31.41
C PRO A 375 10.30 13.44 31.97
N PHE A 376 11.34 13.64 31.16
CA PHE A 376 12.45 14.52 31.52
C PHE A 376 12.05 15.99 31.48
N LEU A 377 11.30 16.37 30.45
CA LEU A 377 11.01 17.76 30.12
C LEU A 377 9.51 17.96 29.89
N HIS A 378 9.09 19.23 29.97
CA HIS A 378 7.77 19.63 29.50
C HIS A 378 7.74 19.71 27.97
N ASP A 379 6.58 19.45 27.37
CA ASP A 379 6.43 19.32 25.92
C ASP A 379 6.89 20.51 25.10
N ASP A 380 6.75 21.73 25.64
CA ASP A 380 7.06 22.99 24.95
C ASP A 380 8.55 23.38 25.02
N LEU A 381 9.36 22.65 25.77
CA LEU A 381 10.77 23.00 25.94
C LEU A 381 11.61 22.52 24.75
N ARG A 382 12.34 23.44 24.12
CA ARG A 382 13.30 23.18 23.05
C ARG A 382 14.70 23.06 23.63
N VAL A 383 15.39 21.97 23.33
CA VAL A 383 16.65 21.61 24.01
C VAL A 383 17.81 21.34 23.07
N GLY A 384 17.56 21.23 21.77
CA GLY A 384 18.61 21.02 20.79
C GLY A 384 18.09 20.42 19.50
N THR A 385 18.86 20.59 18.43
CA THR A 385 18.45 20.25 17.06
C THR A 385 18.07 18.77 16.90
N GLU A 386 18.86 17.85 17.45
CA GLU A 386 18.66 16.41 17.32
C GLU A 386 17.51 15.91 18.19
N ALA A 387 17.44 16.36 19.45
CA ALA A 387 16.34 16.03 20.34
C ALA A 387 15.00 16.56 19.83
N ASP A 388 14.96 17.82 19.40
CA ASP A 388 13.74 18.44 18.87
C ASP A 388 13.26 17.72 17.60
N ASP A 389 14.17 17.35 16.68
CA ASP A 389 13.81 16.63 15.45
C ASP A 389 13.23 15.23 15.73
N VAL A 390 13.87 14.45 16.60
CA VAL A 390 13.39 13.10 16.96
C VAL A 390 12.04 13.17 17.67
N LEU A 391 11.93 14.02 18.69
CA LEU A 391 10.71 14.14 19.48
C LEU A 391 9.55 14.66 18.63
N ASP A 392 9.77 15.68 17.80
CA ASP A 392 8.72 16.20 16.92
C ASP A 392 8.28 15.17 15.88
N THR A 393 9.20 14.36 15.38
CA THR A 393 8.86 13.24 14.48
C THR A 393 8.00 12.21 15.19
N TYR A 394 8.38 11.77 16.38
CA TYR A 394 7.58 10.79 17.12
C TYR A 394 6.22 11.37 17.54
N ARG A 395 6.14 12.66 17.87
CA ARG A 395 4.87 13.36 18.10
C ARG A 395 3.95 13.37 16.87
N VAL A 396 4.51 13.44 15.65
CA VAL A 396 3.71 13.24 14.42
C VAL A 396 3.12 11.83 14.39
N LEU A 397 3.87 10.81 14.77
CA LEU A 397 3.38 9.43 14.85
C LEU A 397 2.29 9.28 15.93
N VAL A 398 2.45 9.92 17.10
CA VAL A 398 1.45 9.94 18.18
C VAL A 398 0.14 10.56 17.70
N ARG A 399 0.21 11.73 17.04
CA ARG A 399 -0.97 12.38 16.46
C ARG A 399 -1.65 11.49 15.43
N HIS A 400 -0.88 10.88 14.54
CA HIS A 400 -1.41 9.95 13.54
C HIS A 400 -2.09 8.74 14.20
N ARG A 401 -1.44 8.14 15.21
CA ARG A 401 -1.98 7.00 15.97
C ARG A 401 -3.28 7.35 16.67
N LYS A 402 -3.37 8.54 17.27
CA LYS A 402 -4.57 9.03 17.94
C LYS A 402 -5.74 9.24 16.97
N ASP A 403 -5.46 9.85 15.82
CA ASP A 403 -6.50 10.20 14.86
C ASP A 403 -6.94 9.00 14.02
N TRP A 404 -6.02 8.10 13.67
CA TRP A 404 -6.23 7.09 12.62
C TRP A 404 -5.83 5.65 12.99
N GLY A 405 -5.25 5.44 14.17
CA GLY A 405 -4.72 4.14 14.59
C GLY A 405 -3.31 3.85 14.04
N THR A 406 -2.86 2.60 14.21
CA THR A 406 -1.46 2.19 13.95
C THR A 406 -1.21 1.63 12.56
N HIS A 407 -2.24 1.29 11.79
CA HIS A 407 -2.09 0.56 10.52
C HIS A 407 -1.19 1.23 9.48
N GLY A 408 -1.08 2.57 9.47
CA GLY A 408 -0.20 3.31 8.56
C GLY A 408 1.23 3.52 9.06
N LEU A 409 1.55 3.07 10.27
CA LEU A 409 2.85 3.27 10.90
C LEU A 409 3.64 1.95 10.82
N GLY A 410 4.84 2.04 10.25
CA GLY A 410 5.77 0.93 10.14
C GLY A 410 6.75 0.84 11.31
N ALA A 411 7.92 0.30 11.04
CA ALA A 411 8.97 0.12 12.03
C ALA A 411 9.71 1.43 12.36
N LEU A 412 10.22 1.51 13.60
CA LEU A 412 11.30 2.43 13.97
C LEU A 412 12.63 1.72 13.73
N ILE A 413 13.37 2.14 12.69
CA ILE A 413 14.60 1.50 12.24
C ILE A 413 15.80 2.31 12.74
N VAL A 414 16.71 1.65 13.43
CA VAL A 414 17.98 2.24 13.91
C VAL A 414 19.11 1.81 12.98
N SER A 415 19.61 2.75 12.16
CA SER A 415 20.77 2.48 11.33
C SER A 415 22.07 2.60 12.12
N MET A 416 23.11 1.91 11.65
CA MET A 416 24.40 1.84 12.33
C MET A 416 24.27 1.40 13.80
N THR A 417 23.37 0.44 14.08
CA THR A 417 23.24 -0.16 15.40
C THR A 417 24.54 -0.91 15.75
N ARG A 418 25.16 -0.54 16.87
CA ARG A 418 26.44 -1.08 17.36
C ARG A 418 26.25 -1.92 18.61
N GLN A 419 25.36 -1.49 19.51
CA GLN A 419 25.21 -2.04 20.86
C GLN A 419 23.77 -1.99 21.35
N LEU A 420 23.49 -2.62 22.50
CA LEU A 420 22.13 -2.73 23.02
C LEU A 420 21.56 -1.36 23.44
N SER A 421 22.40 -0.45 23.93
CA SER A 421 21.94 0.91 24.27
C SER A 421 21.31 1.66 23.10
N ASP A 422 21.75 1.38 21.86
CA ASP A 422 21.22 2.05 20.66
C ASP A 422 19.73 1.73 20.45
N LEU A 423 19.30 0.51 20.82
CA LEU A 423 17.91 0.08 20.76
C LEU A 423 17.11 0.58 21.97
N LEU A 424 17.70 0.50 23.17
CA LEU A 424 17.05 0.98 24.39
C LEU A 424 16.84 2.51 24.38
N GLY A 425 17.74 3.26 23.75
CA GLY A 425 17.61 4.70 23.56
C GLY A 425 16.37 5.09 22.76
N VAL A 426 15.95 4.27 21.78
CA VAL A 426 14.71 4.51 21.02
C VAL A 426 13.50 4.43 21.93
N TYR A 427 13.46 3.48 22.88
CA TYR A 427 12.36 3.37 23.83
C TYR A 427 12.28 4.58 24.76
N LEU A 428 13.43 5.11 25.18
CA LEU A 428 13.50 6.35 25.96
C LEU A 428 12.91 7.53 25.17
N LEU A 429 13.35 7.72 23.93
CA LEU A 429 12.88 8.79 23.05
C LEU A 429 11.39 8.63 22.69
N ALA A 430 10.93 7.41 22.47
CA ALA A 430 9.53 7.08 22.21
C ALA A 430 8.65 7.40 23.42
N ARG A 431 9.11 7.09 24.64
CA ARG A 431 8.44 7.49 25.90
C ARG A 431 8.35 9.00 26.00
N GLU A 432 9.46 9.72 25.83
CA GLU A 432 9.51 11.18 25.93
C GLU A 432 8.59 11.88 24.92
N ALA A 433 8.41 11.31 23.73
CA ALA A 433 7.48 11.84 22.74
C ALA A 433 6.00 11.45 22.98
N GLY A 434 5.71 10.59 23.96
CA GLY A 434 4.38 10.05 24.23
C GLY A 434 3.93 8.94 23.27
N LEU A 435 4.87 8.29 22.57
CA LEU A 435 4.57 7.18 21.65
C LEU A 435 4.31 5.86 22.38
N MET A 436 4.78 5.73 23.61
CA MET A 436 4.57 4.57 24.46
C MET A 436 4.26 4.97 25.92
N ASP A 437 3.36 4.23 26.55
CA ASP A 437 2.99 4.39 27.97
C ASP A 437 3.85 3.53 28.90
N LEU A 438 4.31 2.37 28.43
CA LEU A 438 5.17 1.43 29.14
C LEU A 438 6.37 1.08 28.25
N THR A 439 7.55 1.17 28.84
CA THR A 439 8.82 0.72 28.27
C THR A 439 9.06 -0.74 28.68
N PRO A 440 9.60 -1.58 27.77
CA PRO A 440 9.72 -3.03 27.98
C PRO A 440 10.68 -3.43 29.10
#